data_AF-A0A918P9Z1-F1
#
_entry.id   AF-A0A918P9Z1-F1
#
_cell.length_a   1.000
_cell.length_b   1.000
_cell.length_c   1.000
_cell.angle_alpha   90.00
_cell.angle_beta   90.00
_cell.angle_gamma   90.00
#
_symmetry.space_group_name_H-M   'P 1'
#
loop_
_entity.id
_entity.type
_entity.pdbx_description
1 polymer ?
#
loop_
_entity_poly.entity_id
_entity_poly.type
_entity_poly.pdbx_seq_one_letter_code
_entity_poly.pdbx_strand_id
1 'polypeptide(L)'
;MMNRRLRAALVATAAVTAGFLMTACDEGTAGAAGAAPVAAADSGTDSGKGGSEPTADSGSASTSGSSTKATEATEVTEVTEAEAGDKSGYGQSCGTNDLSWSAKEMTQAGGYYQVSVKAKPGITCVLPGGLPVIAFGSGGTQAGPAEQVVGEEITLSGGTTVYAGVSPKSTSGDGGTEYSTVIVSVTGDDPNPVSLKVGSVLVDQPLVTNWHTDPQDAVPFTS
;
A
#
# COMPACT_ATOMS: atom_id res chain seq x y z
N MET A 1 -33.40 32.23 25.40
CA MET A 1 -34.67 31.50 25.59
C MET A 1 -34.37 30.00 25.62
N MET A 2 -34.94 29.24 26.55
CA MET A 2 -34.82 27.77 26.55
C MET A 2 -35.64 27.16 25.41
N ASN A 3 -35.24 25.97 24.95
CA ASN A 3 -36.19 24.88 24.80
C ASN A 3 -35.52 23.53 25.14
N ARG A 4 -35.83 23.04 26.35
CA ARG A 4 -35.70 21.62 26.74
C ARG A 4 -37.01 20.92 26.40
N ARG A 5 -36.94 19.68 25.89
CA ARG A 5 -37.92 18.55 25.94
C ARG A 5 -37.53 17.57 24.81
N LEU A 6 -37.55 16.25 24.94
CA LEU A 6 -37.94 15.36 26.03
C LEU A 6 -37.10 14.06 25.97
N ARG A 7 -37.02 13.33 27.09
CA ARG A 7 -36.46 11.97 27.13
C ARG A 7 -37.52 10.96 26.69
N ALA A 8 -37.10 9.90 26.01
CA ALA A 8 -37.79 8.61 26.02
C ALA A 8 -36.74 7.51 26.05
N ALA A 9 -36.79 6.64 27.06
CA ALA A 9 -35.99 5.43 27.13
C ALA A 9 -36.92 4.24 26.87
N LEU A 10 -36.42 3.20 26.21
CA LEU A 10 -37.06 1.90 26.22
C LEU A 10 -35.99 0.82 26.38
N VAL A 11 -36.10 0.11 27.50
CA VAL A 11 -35.29 -1.07 27.83
C VAL A 11 -36.05 -2.28 27.32
N ALA A 12 -35.35 -3.18 26.62
CA ALA A 12 -35.87 -4.51 26.28
C ALA A 12 -34.81 -5.56 26.63
N THR A 13 -34.93 -6.13 27.83
CA THR A 13 -34.23 -7.36 28.21
C THR A 13 -34.96 -8.57 27.64
N ALA A 14 -34.28 -9.40 26.86
CA ALA A 14 -34.68 -10.77 26.56
C ALA A 14 -33.54 -11.70 26.97
N ALA A 15 -33.87 -12.84 27.57
CA ALA A 15 -32.90 -13.72 28.22
C ALA A 15 -33.10 -15.19 27.80
N VAL A 16 -32.03 -15.97 27.97
CA VAL A 16 -32.00 -17.45 27.98
C VAL A 16 -32.29 -18.14 26.64
N THR A 17 -31.27 -18.80 26.10
CA THR A 17 -31.23 -20.28 26.06
C THR A 17 -29.80 -20.79 26.08
N ALA A 18 -29.52 -21.76 26.95
CA ALA A 18 -28.29 -22.54 26.92
C ALA A 18 -28.53 -23.80 26.08
N GLY A 19 -27.58 -24.16 25.22
CA GLY A 19 -27.60 -25.38 24.43
C GLY A 19 -26.29 -26.13 24.57
N PHE A 20 -26.23 -27.08 25.50
CA PHE A 20 -25.16 -28.09 25.53
C PHE A 20 -25.54 -29.24 24.59
N LEU A 21 -24.69 -29.55 23.62
CA LEU A 21 -24.59 -30.88 23.03
C LEU A 21 -23.12 -31.25 22.86
N MET A 22 -22.67 -32.19 23.71
CA MET A 22 -21.41 -32.91 23.55
C MET A 22 -21.66 -34.07 22.59
N THR A 23 -20.93 -34.15 21.47
CA THR A 23 -20.86 -35.36 20.64
C THR A 23 -19.49 -35.97 20.80
N ALA A 24 -19.35 -36.85 21.79
CA ALA A 24 -18.15 -37.68 21.97
C ALA A 24 -18.37 -39.07 21.36
N CYS A 25 -17.33 -39.56 20.69
CA CYS A 25 -16.99 -40.98 20.43
C CYS A 25 -18.08 -41.95 19.97
N ASP A 26 -17.85 -42.56 18.79
CA ASP A 26 -18.01 -44.01 18.66
C ASP A 26 -16.73 -44.59 18.02
N GLU A 27 -16.00 -45.41 18.78
CA GLU A 27 -14.86 -46.19 18.30
C GLU A 27 -15.32 -47.62 17.99
N GLY A 28 -15.65 -47.90 16.72
CA GLY A 28 -16.05 -49.22 16.23
C GLY A 28 -14.91 -49.92 15.49
N THR A 29 -14.43 -51.05 16.01
CA THR A 29 -13.19 -51.72 15.56
C THR A 29 -13.38 -52.84 14.52
N ALA A 30 -12.27 -53.21 13.89
CA ALA A 30 -11.96 -54.49 13.23
C ALA A 30 -12.64 -54.86 11.90
N GLY A 31 -11.91 -54.63 10.80
CA GLY A 31 -11.93 -55.45 9.59
C GLY A 31 -10.49 -55.73 9.15
N ALA A 32 -9.97 -56.94 9.40
CA ALA A 32 -8.54 -57.23 9.31
C ALA A 32 -8.12 -58.16 8.16
N ALA A 33 -6.94 -57.86 7.61
CA ALA A 33 -5.92 -58.77 7.06
C ALA A 33 -6.05 -59.40 5.65
N GLY A 34 -4.95 -59.22 4.88
CA GLY A 34 -4.47 -60.14 3.84
C GLY A 34 -4.65 -59.66 2.38
N ALA A 35 -3.64 -59.66 1.49
CA ALA A 35 -2.19 -59.90 1.65
C ALA A 35 -1.47 -59.25 0.44
N ALA A 36 -0.37 -58.52 0.63
CA ALA A 36 1.02 -58.95 0.33
C ALA A 36 1.49 -58.68 -1.14
N PRO A 37 2.81 -58.64 -1.43
CA PRO A 37 3.36 -57.58 -2.30
C PRO A 37 3.99 -58.06 -3.63
N VAL A 38 4.35 -57.10 -4.49
CA VAL A 38 5.35 -57.25 -5.56
C VAL A 38 6.32 -56.08 -5.56
N ALA A 39 7.57 -56.34 -5.95
CA ALA A 39 8.69 -55.40 -5.87
C ALA A 39 9.52 -55.34 -7.17
N ALA A 40 9.99 -54.15 -7.52
CA ALA A 40 11.20 -53.81 -8.28
C ALA A 40 11.23 -52.27 -8.33
N ALA A 41 12.24 -51.51 -7.87
CA ALA A 41 13.68 -51.61 -8.09
C ALA A 41 14.09 -51.34 -9.55
N ASP A 42 14.49 -50.09 -9.83
CA ASP A 42 15.67 -49.82 -10.65
C ASP A 42 16.41 -48.59 -10.12
N SER A 43 17.72 -48.51 -10.38
CA SER A 43 18.65 -47.61 -9.70
C SER A 43 19.61 -46.95 -10.68
N GLY A 44 19.50 -45.63 -10.85
CA GLY A 44 20.39 -44.82 -11.66
C GLY A 44 21.22 -43.84 -10.84
N THR A 45 22.44 -44.22 -10.48
CA THR A 45 23.46 -43.29 -9.97
C THR A 45 24.33 -42.84 -11.14
N ASP A 46 24.58 -41.54 -11.29
CA ASP A 46 25.80 -41.07 -11.94
C ASP A 46 26.35 -39.83 -11.23
N SER A 47 27.65 -39.58 -11.36
CA SER A 47 28.43 -38.63 -10.55
C SER A 47 29.33 -37.78 -11.45
N GLY A 48 28.85 -36.58 -11.82
CA GLY A 48 29.63 -35.58 -12.55
C GLY A 48 30.32 -34.59 -11.61
N LYS A 49 31.67 -34.54 -11.64
CA LYS A 49 32.49 -33.72 -10.73
C LYS A 49 33.51 -32.88 -11.52
N GLY A 50 33.65 -31.60 -11.13
CA GLY A 50 34.60 -30.64 -11.73
C GLY A 50 33.94 -29.68 -12.73
N GLY A 51 34.39 -28.44 -12.86
CA GLY A 51 35.49 -27.76 -12.18
C GLY A 51 35.56 -26.27 -12.57
N SER A 52 36.49 -25.54 -11.93
CA SER A 52 36.82 -24.12 -12.17
C SER A 52 37.19 -23.82 -13.65
N GLU A 53 37.27 -22.59 -14.17
CA GLU A 53 37.79 -21.31 -13.62
C GLU A 53 37.20 -20.09 -14.42
N PRO A 54 37.49 -18.82 -14.05
CA PRO A 54 36.92 -17.65 -14.70
C PRO A 54 37.68 -17.22 -15.96
N THR A 55 36.99 -16.58 -16.91
CA THR A 55 37.64 -15.80 -17.99
C THR A 55 37.60 -14.32 -17.69
N ALA A 56 38.74 -13.78 -17.28
CA ALA A 56 39.05 -12.36 -17.40
C ALA A 56 40.06 -12.20 -18.56
N ASP A 57 39.77 -11.32 -19.51
CA ASP A 57 40.77 -10.62 -20.32
C ASP A 57 40.12 -9.30 -20.80
N SER A 58 40.51 -8.11 -20.35
CA SER A 58 41.76 -7.33 -20.53
C SER A 58 41.75 -6.43 -21.77
N GLY A 59 42.20 -5.19 -21.57
CA GLY A 59 42.64 -4.29 -22.63
C GLY A 59 41.60 -3.25 -23.11
N SER A 60 41.96 -1.98 -23.32
CA SER A 60 43.17 -1.29 -22.86
C SER A 60 42.92 0.23 -22.82
N ALA A 61 43.81 0.97 -22.15
CA ALA A 61 43.69 2.40 -21.92
C ALA A 61 44.10 3.27 -23.14
N SER A 62 44.04 4.59 -22.91
CA SER A 62 44.47 5.75 -23.75
C SER A 62 43.27 6.55 -24.32
N THR A 63 43.26 7.88 -24.36
CA THR A 63 44.37 8.85 -24.16
C THR A 63 43.85 10.18 -23.61
N SER A 64 44.73 10.95 -22.95
CA SER A 64 44.45 12.34 -22.55
C SER A 64 44.30 13.30 -23.73
N GLY A 65 43.45 14.33 -23.60
CA GLY A 65 43.39 15.47 -24.51
C GLY A 65 43.11 16.77 -23.75
N SER A 66 44.16 17.48 -23.33
CA SER A 66 44.08 18.76 -22.61
C SER A 66 44.61 19.90 -23.49
N SER A 67 44.07 21.12 -23.29
CA SER A 67 44.51 22.40 -23.90
C SER A 67 44.26 22.49 -25.43
N THR A 68 43.97 23.61 -26.10
CA THR A 68 43.88 25.08 -25.78
C THR A 68 42.89 25.68 -26.84
N LYS A 69 42.45 26.96 -26.92
CA LYS A 69 42.84 28.27 -26.36
C LYS A 69 41.62 29.22 -26.34
N ALA A 70 41.73 30.36 -25.65
CA ALA A 70 40.77 31.49 -25.65
C ALA A 70 40.85 32.39 -26.89
N THR A 71 39.82 33.24 -27.08
CA THR A 71 39.93 34.69 -27.38
C THR A 71 38.63 35.44 -26.98
N GLU A 72 38.79 36.56 -26.26
CA GLU A 72 37.90 37.74 -26.04
C GLU A 72 36.36 37.55 -25.93
N ALA A 73 35.75 37.78 -24.76
CA ALA A 73 35.52 39.08 -24.08
C ALA A 73 34.33 39.88 -24.65
N THR A 74 33.21 39.84 -23.93
CA THR A 74 32.26 40.96 -23.87
C THR A 74 31.79 41.08 -22.43
N GLU A 75 31.94 42.30 -21.90
CA GLU A 75 31.57 42.69 -20.55
C GLU A 75 30.04 42.77 -20.45
N VAL A 76 29.44 41.93 -19.59
CA VAL A 76 28.08 42.14 -19.09
C VAL A 76 28.13 42.00 -17.58
N THR A 77 27.82 43.09 -16.90
CA THR A 77 27.81 43.18 -15.44
C THR A 77 26.75 42.24 -14.87
N GLU A 78 27.16 41.09 -14.34
CA GLU A 78 26.27 40.24 -13.55
C GLU A 78 25.88 40.97 -12.27
N VAL A 79 24.70 41.58 -12.29
CA VAL A 79 24.02 41.98 -11.07
C VAL A 79 23.55 40.68 -10.41
N THR A 80 24.26 40.24 -9.37
CA THR A 80 23.87 39.08 -8.57
C THR A 80 22.69 39.45 -7.67
N GLU A 81 21.53 39.67 -8.28
CA GLU A 81 20.26 39.60 -7.57
C GLU A 81 19.91 38.13 -7.37
N ALA A 82 19.71 37.73 -6.12
CA ALA A 82 19.34 36.36 -5.79
C ALA A 82 17.92 36.09 -6.32
N GLU A 83 17.81 35.34 -7.41
CA GLU A 83 16.53 34.99 -8.01
C GLU A 83 15.61 34.32 -6.98
N ALA A 84 14.47 34.97 -6.74
CA ALA A 84 13.46 34.49 -5.82
C ALA A 84 12.74 33.29 -6.46
N GLY A 85 13.20 32.08 -6.12
CA GLY A 85 12.80 30.79 -6.69
C GLY A 85 11.46 30.74 -7.42
N ASP A 86 11.54 30.40 -8.70
CA ASP A 86 10.42 30.27 -9.62
C ASP A 86 9.30 29.38 -9.07
N LYS A 87 8.08 29.91 -9.11
CA LYS A 87 6.86 29.17 -8.75
C LYS A 87 6.23 28.53 -9.99
N SER A 88 7.06 28.04 -10.91
CA SER A 88 6.68 27.48 -12.21
C SER A 88 6.26 25.99 -12.15
N GLY A 89 5.92 25.48 -10.96
CA GLY A 89 5.55 24.08 -10.72
C GLY A 89 4.10 23.68 -11.05
N TYR A 90 3.31 24.54 -11.70
CA TYR A 90 1.93 24.20 -12.07
C TYR A 90 1.91 23.02 -13.07
N GLY A 91 1.31 21.91 -12.65
CA GLY A 91 1.14 20.71 -13.48
C GLY A 91 2.18 19.60 -13.25
N GLN A 92 3.06 19.70 -12.25
CA GLN A 92 3.90 18.56 -11.86
C GLN A 92 3.10 17.51 -11.09
N SER A 93 3.42 16.23 -11.29
CA SER A 93 2.83 15.13 -10.52
C SER A 93 3.19 15.25 -9.04
N CYS A 94 2.25 14.95 -8.14
CA CYS A 94 2.50 15.00 -6.70
C CYS A 94 3.44 13.87 -6.27
N GLY A 95 4.59 14.22 -5.65
CA GLY A 95 5.37 13.27 -4.86
C GLY A 95 4.75 13.05 -3.48
N THR A 96 5.01 11.90 -2.87
CA THR A 96 4.51 11.57 -1.52
C THR A 96 5.05 12.56 -0.48
N ASN A 97 6.26 13.09 -0.69
CA ASN A 97 6.86 14.16 0.11
C ASN A 97 6.19 15.53 -0.04
N ASP A 98 5.38 15.76 -1.08
CA ASP A 98 4.70 17.05 -1.32
C ASP A 98 3.36 17.14 -0.58
N LEU A 99 2.89 16.02 -0.04
CA LEU A 99 1.59 15.87 0.56
C LEU A 99 1.65 15.77 2.10
N SER A 100 0.59 16.24 2.73
CA SER A 100 0.32 16.05 4.16
C SER A 100 -0.68 14.91 4.29
N TRP A 101 -0.26 13.83 4.96
CA TRP A 101 -1.00 12.57 5.05
C TRP A 101 -1.65 12.39 6.42
N SER A 102 -2.79 11.70 6.43
CA SER A 102 -3.42 11.19 7.64
C SER A 102 -4.23 9.94 7.32
N ALA A 103 -4.44 9.06 8.30
CA ALA A 103 -5.33 7.92 8.19
C ALA A 103 -6.30 7.94 9.38
N LYS A 104 -7.55 7.56 9.14
CA LYS A 104 -8.60 7.49 10.16
C LYS A 104 -9.41 6.20 9.99
N GLU A 105 -9.60 5.48 11.08
CA GLU A 105 -10.50 4.33 11.12
C GLU A 105 -11.96 4.76 10.96
N MET A 106 -12.71 4.00 10.16
CA MET A 106 -14.09 4.24 9.78
C MET A 106 -14.88 2.93 9.85
N THR A 107 -16.08 2.97 10.44
CA THR A 107 -16.86 1.76 10.76
C THR A 107 -17.86 1.32 9.68
N GLN A 108 -17.84 1.95 8.50
CA GLN A 108 -18.68 1.57 7.35
C GLN A 108 -18.02 0.39 6.60
N ALA A 109 -18.79 -0.29 5.74
CA ALA A 109 -18.30 -1.38 4.88
C ALA A 109 -17.50 -2.49 5.62
N GLY A 110 -17.84 -2.80 6.88
CA GLY A 110 -17.15 -3.79 7.69
C GLY A 110 -15.92 -3.28 8.46
N GLY A 111 -15.50 -2.04 8.22
CA GLY A 111 -14.32 -1.42 8.83
C GLY A 111 -13.24 -1.12 7.80
N TYR A 112 -12.87 0.15 7.65
CA TYR A 112 -11.82 0.58 6.71
C TYR A 112 -11.04 1.78 7.25
N TYR A 113 -9.89 2.08 6.63
CA TYR A 113 -9.13 3.29 6.88
C TYR A 113 -9.36 4.30 5.75
N GLN A 114 -9.85 5.48 6.10
CA GLN A 114 -9.85 6.63 5.21
C GLN A 114 -8.49 7.31 5.27
N VAL A 115 -7.67 7.12 4.24
CA VAL A 115 -6.45 7.90 4.01
C VAL A 115 -6.86 9.24 3.41
N SER A 116 -6.41 10.34 4.02
CA SER A 116 -6.70 11.71 3.56
C SER A 116 -5.39 12.43 3.26
N VAL A 117 -5.31 13.08 2.08
CA VAL A 117 -4.14 13.86 1.66
C VAL A 117 -4.49 15.28 1.24
N LYS A 118 -3.52 16.17 1.43
CA LYS A 118 -3.54 17.58 1.00
C LYS A 118 -2.17 17.97 0.47
N ALA A 119 -2.11 18.81 -0.57
CA ALA A 119 -0.85 19.49 -0.91
C ALA A 119 -0.33 20.30 0.29
N LYS A 120 0.97 20.28 0.54
CA LYS A 120 1.61 21.13 1.55
C LYS A 120 1.47 22.62 1.19
N PRO A 121 1.51 23.54 2.17
CA PRO A 121 1.38 24.98 1.91
C PRO A 121 2.38 25.46 0.85
N GLY A 122 1.88 26.16 -0.17
CA GLY A 122 2.68 26.67 -1.28
C GLY A 122 2.89 25.69 -2.45
N ILE A 123 2.49 24.42 -2.32
CA ILE A 123 2.54 23.45 -3.40
C ILE A 123 1.24 23.46 -4.22
N THR A 124 1.36 23.26 -5.53
CA THR A 124 0.28 22.82 -6.42
C THR A 124 0.82 21.69 -7.27
N CYS A 125 0.14 20.55 -7.28
CA CYS A 125 0.56 19.34 -7.98
C CYS A 125 -0.66 18.53 -8.44
N VAL A 126 -0.45 17.57 -9.34
CA VAL A 126 -1.49 16.68 -9.88
C VAL A 126 -1.32 15.29 -9.28
N LEU A 127 -2.34 14.77 -8.60
CA LEU A 127 -2.42 13.34 -8.32
C LEU A 127 -2.81 12.61 -9.60
N PRO A 128 -2.09 11.54 -9.99
CA PRO A 128 -2.48 10.73 -11.13
C PRO A 128 -3.81 10.03 -10.83
N GLY A 129 -4.59 9.75 -11.87
CA GLY A 129 -5.81 8.92 -11.78
C GLY A 129 -5.55 7.43 -11.45
N GLY A 130 -4.32 7.07 -11.08
CA GLY A 130 -3.98 5.74 -10.61
C GLY A 130 -4.36 5.52 -9.14
N LEU A 131 -4.40 4.25 -8.75
CA LEU A 131 -4.52 3.85 -7.35
C LEU A 131 -3.27 4.29 -6.57
N PRO A 132 -3.41 4.79 -5.33
CA PRO A 132 -2.27 4.92 -4.43
C PRO A 132 -1.67 3.55 -4.11
N VAL A 133 -0.37 3.50 -3.89
CA VAL A 133 0.29 2.29 -3.43
C VAL A 133 0.20 2.24 -1.91
N ILE A 134 -0.48 1.20 -1.42
CA ILE A 134 -0.74 0.95 -0.01
C ILE A 134 -0.18 -0.42 0.35
N ALA A 135 0.63 -0.51 1.41
CA ALA A 135 1.10 -1.79 1.94
C ALA A 135 1.05 -1.82 3.47
N PHE A 136 0.71 -2.97 4.06
CA PHE A 136 0.64 -3.13 5.51
C PHE A 136 1.93 -3.73 6.09
N GLY A 137 2.41 -3.10 7.17
CA GLY A 137 3.57 -3.53 7.94
C GLY A 137 4.90 -3.55 7.18
N SER A 138 5.93 -4.06 7.85
CA SER A 138 7.23 -4.34 7.23
C SER A 138 7.21 -5.60 6.34
N GLY A 139 6.15 -6.41 6.40
CA GLY A 139 5.94 -7.55 5.51
C GLY A 139 5.50 -7.15 4.10
N GLY A 140 5.11 -5.88 3.89
CA GLY A 140 4.81 -5.36 2.57
C GLY A 140 3.54 -5.94 1.94
N THR A 141 2.53 -6.30 2.75
CA THR A 141 1.26 -6.84 2.25
C THR A 141 0.50 -5.73 1.50
N GLN A 142 0.71 -5.66 0.18
CA GLN A 142 0.18 -4.60 -0.68
C GLN A 142 -1.33 -4.78 -0.93
N ALA A 143 -2.07 -3.67 -0.93
CA ALA A 143 -3.48 -3.65 -1.27
C ALA A 143 -3.72 -3.80 -2.78
N GLY A 144 -4.74 -4.58 -3.14
CA GLY A 144 -5.26 -4.69 -4.49
C GLY A 144 -6.31 -3.61 -4.82
N PRO A 145 -6.72 -3.49 -6.09
CA PRO A 145 -7.80 -2.59 -6.50
C PRO A 145 -9.15 -2.99 -5.87
N ALA A 146 -9.81 -2.06 -5.18
CA ALA A 146 -11.24 -2.18 -4.85
C ALA A 146 -12.13 -1.83 -6.07
N GLU A 147 -11.61 -1.05 -7.02
CA GLU A 147 -12.35 -0.48 -8.14
C GLU A 147 -11.77 -0.97 -9.48
N GLN A 148 -12.63 -1.28 -10.45
CA GLN A 148 -12.25 -1.86 -11.76
C GLN A 148 -11.87 -0.81 -12.81
N VAL A 149 -12.07 0.48 -12.51
CA VAL A 149 -11.81 1.61 -13.39
C VAL A 149 -10.76 2.48 -12.69
N VAL A 150 -9.83 3.05 -13.45
CA VAL A 150 -8.90 4.06 -12.93
C VAL A 150 -9.64 5.37 -12.63
N GLY A 151 -9.22 6.09 -11.60
CA GLY A 151 -9.76 7.40 -11.27
C GLY A 151 -9.39 8.49 -12.28
N GLU A 152 -9.91 9.69 -12.06
CA GLU A 152 -9.50 10.90 -12.78
C GLU A 152 -8.26 11.53 -12.13
N GLU A 153 -7.47 12.29 -12.91
CA GLU A 153 -6.38 13.09 -12.34
C GLU A 153 -6.93 14.25 -11.50
N ILE A 154 -6.37 14.48 -10.31
CA ILE A 154 -6.86 15.51 -9.37
C ILE A 154 -5.78 16.55 -9.11
N THR A 155 -6.03 17.80 -9.49
CA THR A 155 -5.14 18.92 -9.13
C THR A 155 -5.33 19.30 -7.67
N LEU A 156 -4.31 19.07 -6.84
CA LEU A 156 -4.27 19.52 -5.46
C LEU A 156 -3.69 20.93 -5.38
N SER A 157 -4.52 21.87 -4.92
CA SER A 157 -4.15 23.24 -4.57
C SER A 157 -5.08 23.76 -3.47
N GLY A 158 -4.82 24.95 -2.93
CA GLY A 158 -5.79 25.68 -2.08
C GLY A 158 -6.24 25.00 -0.77
N GLY A 159 -5.58 23.91 -0.34
CA GLY A 159 -5.98 23.13 0.82
C GLY A 159 -7.05 22.05 0.55
N THR A 160 -7.38 21.78 -0.73
CA THR A 160 -8.22 20.66 -1.16
C THR A 160 -7.74 19.36 -0.53
N THR A 161 -8.69 18.57 -0.03
CA THR A 161 -8.46 17.24 0.51
C THR A 161 -8.95 16.22 -0.49
N VAL A 162 -8.21 15.14 -0.71
CA VAL A 162 -8.75 13.94 -1.35
C VAL A 162 -8.55 12.72 -0.45
N TYR A 163 -9.30 11.68 -0.75
CA TYR A 163 -9.50 10.53 0.10
C TYR A 163 -9.29 9.25 -0.69
N ALA A 164 -8.70 8.24 -0.04
CA ALA A 164 -8.71 6.86 -0.51
C ALA A 164 -9.17 5.96 0.64
N GLY A 165 -10.04 5.01 0.34
CA GLY A 165 -10.51 4.00 1.27
C GLY A 165 -9.61 2.77 1.20
N VAL A 166 -9.09 2.34 2.34
CA VAL A 166 -8.29 1.11 2.45
C VAL A 166 -9.04 0.12 3.34
N SER A 167 -9.57 -0.94 2.76
CA SER A 167 -10.00 -2.08 3.56
C SER A 167 -8.77 -2.92 3.92
N PRO A 168 -8.49 -3.19 5.21
CA PRO A 168 -7.42 -4.11 5.60
C PRO A 168 -7.74 -5.56 5.22
N LYS A 169 -9.02 -5.88 4.96
CA LYS A 169 -9.49 -7.25 4.81
C LYS A 169 -10.66 -7.38 3.85
N SER A 170 -10.56 -8.29 2.88
CA SER A 170 -11.67 -8.64 1.98
C SER A 170 -12.18 -10.08 2.14
N THR A 171 -11.52 -10.89 2.97
CA THR A 171 -11.91 -12.29 3.24
C THR A 171 -12.85 -12.43 4.44
N SER A 172 -13.66 -13.49 4.44
CA SER A 172 -14.64 -13.80 5.49
C SER A 172 -14.14 -14.75 6.60
N GLY A 173 -12.95 -15.34 6.46
CA GLY A 173 -12.36 -16.20 7.50
C GLY A 173 -11.56 -15.42 8.53
N ASP A 174 -11.22 -16.02 9.67
CA ASP A 174 -10.43 -15.36 10.74
C ASP A 174 -8.91 -15.30 10.47
N GLY A 175 -8.48 -15.57 9.23
CA GLY A 175 -7.08 -15.49 8.81
C GLY A 175 -6.55 -14.07 8.65
N GLY A 176 -5.23 -13.94 8.53
CA GLY A 176 -4.53 -12.69 8.25
C GLY A 176 -3.25 -12.52 9.06
N THR A 177 -2.59 -11.37 8.88
CA THR A 177 -1.43 -10.95 9.69
C THR A 177 -1.77 -9.65 10.41
N GLU A 178 -1.50 -9.59 11.71
CA GLU A 178 -1.64 -8.37 12.51
C GLU A 178 -0.54 -7.35 12.16
N TYR A 179 -0.94 -6.13 11.81
CA TYR A 179 -0.04 -5.01 11.58
C TYR A 179 -0.53 -3.75 12.28
N SER A 180 0.40 -2.85 12.65
CA SER A 180 0.09 -1.58 13.32
C SER A 180 0.32 -0.32 12.46
N THR A 181 0.81 -0.51 11.24
CA THR A 181 1.27 0.56 10.35
C THR A 181 0.91 0.26 8.90
N VAL A 182 0.53 1.31 8.17
CA VAL A 182 0.39 1.31 6.71
C VAL A 182 1.53 2.14 6.12
N ILE A 183 2.15 1.64 5.06
CA ILE A 183 3.09 2.35 4.20
C ILE A 183 2.29 2.83 2.98
N VAL A 184 2.45 4.11 2.64
CA VAL A 184 1.70 4.75 1.54
C VAL A 184 2.62 5.53 0.63
N SER A 185 2.37 5.48 -0.68
CA SER A 185 2.91 6.42 -1.65
C SER A 185 1.90 6.75 -2.76
N VAL A 186 2.14 7.85 -3.49
CA VAL A 186 1.34 8.24 -4.65
C VAL A 186 1.53 7.25 -5.81
N THR A 187 2.75 6.77 -6.03
CA THR A 187 3.11 5.78 -7.06
C THR A 187 4.07 4.72 -6.49
N GLY A 188 4.25 3.61 -7.22
CA GLY A 188 5.15 2.52 -6.80
C GLY A 188 6.64 2.86 -6.89
N ASP A 189 7.00 3.79 -7.77
CA ASP A 189 8.39 4.24 -7.98
C ASP A 189 8.78 5.45 -7.12
N ASP A 190 7.90 5.89 -6.21
CA ASP A 190 8.17 7.03 -5.33
C ASP A 190 9.26 6.66 -4.29
N PRO A 191 10.40 7.36 -4.25
CA PRO A 191 11.48 7.04 -3.32
C PRO A 191 11.21 7.47 -1.87
N ASN A 192 10.10 8.15 -1.59
CA ASN A 192 9.77 8.72 -0.27
C ASN A 192 8.39 8.25 0.27
N PRO A 193 8.12 6.93 0.38
CA PRO A 193 6.88 6.44 0.97
C PRO A 193 6.76 6.86 2.45
N VAL A 194 5.54 7.13 2.91
CA VAL A 194 5.24 7.52 4.29
C VAL A 194 4.65 6.38 5.10
N SER A 195 4.99 6.29 6.39
CA SER A 195 4.39 5.34 7.32
C SER A 195 3.35 6.01 8.22
N LEU A 196 2.11 5.54 8.14
CA LEU A 196 0.97 5.97 8.94
C LEU A 196 0.67 4.91 10.01
N LYS A 197 0.45 5.34 11.26
CA LYS A 197 0.01 4.45 12.35
C LYS A 197 -1.50 4.26 12.27
N VAL A 198 -1.95 3.00 12.34
CA VAL A 198 -3.37 2.64 12.16
C VAL A 198 -3.98 1.85 13.33
N GLY A 199 -3.19 1.53 14.36
CA GLY A 199 -3.60 0.59 15.41
C GLY A 199 -3.44 -0.86 14.95
N SER A 200 -3.54 -1.83 15.87
CA SER A 200 -3.44 -3.25 15.49
C SER A 200 -4.64 -3.65 14.66
N VAL A 201 -4.41 -4.22 13.48
CA VAL A 201 -5.46 -4.68 12.58
C VAL A 201 -5.02 -5.95 11.84
N LEU A 202 -5.96 -6.89 11.74
CA LEU A 202 -5.80 -8.14 11.00
C LEU A 202 -5.95 -7.90 9.50
N VAL A 203 -4.88 -8.14 8.75
CA VAL A 203 -4.81 -7.88 7.30
C VAL A 203 -4.85 -9.18 6.52
N ASP A 204 -5.81 -9.29 5.59
CA ASP A 204 -5.93 -10.44 4.67
C ASP A 204 -6.59 -10.01 3.36
N GLN A 205 -5.83 -10.07 2.26
CA GLN A 205 -6.21 -9.53 0.96
C GLN A 205 -6.74 -8.07 1.05
N PRO A 206 -5.92 -7.10 1.50
CA PRO A 206 -6.34 -5.71 1.61
C PRO A 206 -6.70 -5.12 0.24
N LEU A 207 -7.63 -4.16 0.22
CA LEU A 207 -8.11 -3.48 -0.98
C LEU A 207 -8.07 -1.96 -0.82
N VAL A 208 -7.85 -1.24 -1.91
CA VAL A 208 -7.80 0.24 -1.94
C VAL A 208 -8.62 0.83 -3.09
N THR A 209 -9.35 1.92 -2.83
CA THR A 209 -10.07 2.72 -3.85
C THR A 209 -9.11 3.61 -4.66
N ASN A 210 -9.58 4.21 -5.74
CA ASN A 210 -8.90 5.38 -6.32
C ASN A 210 -8.96 6.58 -5.36
N TRP A 211 -8.30 7.66 -5.76
CA TRP A 211 -8.43 8.97 -5.13
C TRP A 211 -9.77 9.61 -5.46
N HIS A 212 -10.48 10.07 -4.43
CA HIS A 212 -11.79 10.71 -4.54
C HIS A 212 -11.81 12.08 -3.85
N THR A 213 -12.57 13.04 -4.38
CA THR A 213 -12.75 14.36 -3.74
C THR A 213 -13.84 14.35 -2.65
N ASP A 214 -14.83 13.45 -2.75
CA ASP A 214 -15.80 13.20 -1.68
C ASP A 214 -15.35 12.01 -0.81
N PRO A 215 -15.34 12.14 0.53
CA PRO A 215 -15.02 11.03 1.43
C PRO A 215 -16.02 9.86 1.42
N GLN A 216 -17.21 10.01 0.83
CA GLN A 216 -18.20 8.94 0.67
C GLN A 216 -17.95 8.05 -0.56
N ASP A 217 -17.32 8.57 -1.61
CA ASP A 217 -16.91 7.78 -2.77
C ASP A 217 -15.69 6.90 -2.43
N ALA A 218 -14.84 7.36 -1.51
CA ALA A 218 -13.73 6.60 -0.92
C ALA A 218 -14.16 5.53 0.12
N VAL A 219 -15.31 4.88 -0.06
CA VAL A 219 -15.76 3.73 0.76
C VAL A 219 -15.44 2.44 -0.01
N PRO A 220 -14.53 1.58 0.46
CA PRO A 220 -14.15 0.37 -0.26
C PRO A 220 -15.26 -0.68 -0.11
N PHE A 221 -15.94 -1.01 -1.20
CA PHE A 221 -16.91 -2.10 -1.24
C PHE A 221 -16.20 -3.43 -1.56
N THR A 222 -16.24 -4.38 -0.63
CA THR A 222 -15.82 -5.76 -0.88
C THR A 222 -16.94 -6.51 -1.62
N SER A 223 -16.66 -6.99 -2.83
CA SER A 223 -17.57 -7.79 -3.67
C SER A 223 -17.53 -9.27 -3.33
#